data_AF-A0A3A8QTX8-F1
#
_entry.id   AF-A0A3A8QTX8-F1
#
_cell.length_a   1.000
_cell.length_b   1.000
_cell.length_c   1.000
_cell.angle_alpha   90.00
_cell.angle_beta   90.00
_cell.angle_gamma   90.00
#
_symmetry.space_group_name_H-M   'P 1'
#
loop_
_entity.id
_entity.type
_entity.pdbx_description
1 polymer ?
#
loop_
_entity_poly.entity_id
_entity_poly.type
_entity_poly.pdbx_seq_one_letter_code
_entity_poly.pdbx_strand_id
1 'polypeptide(L)'
;MSDVDFGRAMGAHCALHPVLEATGTCARCGNFTCNACNQDGTSRYCPTCRERSGDAFPLGRETWSFSQLWDVCWPAFQREWAMLSLSVLVMLGVSLGAQLLINVGTAIGAAADSVVLTVVLSMVGLVAHQLVQGLVQLGMVRVCFDVLKGGRANVERLFSQMNKAVPYALTMTLVFVIVLVPLALLIFLSILAFVGTGLMDSFSLKSGYSYQFLDALVPFLGVMGLGFLVLVGPLTYLMLPLYLVQPELVFHDAPPSPLEVLRRSWAAARGQRLSMFAVALASGAIMLAGFFVCCVGVIPAMALVQLLTAGMYLAVRSPWDESASS
;
A
#
# COMPACT_ATOMS: atom_id res chain seq x y z
N MET A 1 58.18 -0.37 -27.32
CA MET A 1 57.80 -1.70 -26.83
C MET A 1 57.00 -1.48 -25.56
N SER A 2 55.68 -1.46 -25.71
CA SER A 2 54.71 -1.35 -24.62
C SER A 2 54.39 -2.78 -24.17
N ASP A 3 54.69 -3.09 -22.92
CA ASP A 3 54.30 -4.37 -22.29
C ASP A 3 52.78 -4.45 -22.28
N VAL A 4 52.25 -5.23 -23.21
CA VAL A 4 50.84 -5.56 -23.27
C VAL A 4 50.63 -6.68 -22.26
N ASP A 5 50.09 -6.31 -21.11
CA ASP A 5 49.79 -7.16 -19.95
C ASP A 5 48.61 -8.12 -20.31
N PHE A 6 48.83 -9.07 -21.22
CA PHE A 6 47.85 -10.07 -21.69
C PHE A 6 47.51 -11.14 -20.62
N GLY A 7 48.03 -10.99 -19.39
CA GLY A 7 47.93 -12.00 -18.32
C GLY A 7 46.96 -11.66 -17.19
N ARG A 8 46.40 -10.45 -17.11
CA ARG A 8 45.36 -10.15 -16.12
C ARG A 8 44.03 -10.58 -16.67
N ALA A 9 43.49 -11.65 -16.10
CA ALA A 9 42.15 -12.18 -16.31
C ALA A 9 41.19 -11.08 -16.78
N MET A 10 40.89 -11.05 -18.08
CA MET A 10 39.74 -10.29 -18.55
C MET A 10 38.53 -10.97 -17.92
N GLY A 11 38.12 -10.45 -16.76
CA GLY A 11 36.91 -10.87 -16.09
C GLY A 11 35.78 -10.87 -17.11
N ALA A 12 34.92 -11.88 -17.06
CA ALA A 12 33.79 -11.93 -17.97
C ALA A 12 32.99 -10.63 -17.84
N HIS A 13 32.67 -9.98 -18.95
CA HIS A 13 31.93 -8.72 -18.95
C HIS A 13 30.44 -8.98 -19.15
N CYS A 14 29.60 -8.07 -18.62
CA CYS A 14 28.16 -8.19 -18.82
C CYS A 14 27.79 -8.05 -20.29
N ALA A 15 26.96 -8.95 -20.80
CA ALA A 15 26.53 -8.96 -22.20
C ALA A 15 25.75 -7.69 -22.62
N LEU A 16 25.06 -7.03 -21.68
CA LEU A 16 24.33 -5.78 -21.93
C LEU A 16 25.15 -4.53 -21.57
N HIS A 17 26.13 -4.66 -20.67
CA HIS A 17 26.99 -3.57 -20.21
C HIS A 17 28.46 -3.99 -20.31
N PRO A 18 29.08 -3.89 -21.50
CA PRO A 18 30.44 -4.42 -21.72
C PRO A 18 31.52 -3.78 -20.85
N VAL A 19 31.27 -2.56 -20.35
CA VAL A 19 32.15 -1.83 -19.44
C VAL A 19 32.07 -2.28 -17.98
N LEU A 20 31.08 -3.09 -17.61
CA LEU A 20 30.90 -3.60 -16.25
C LEU A 20 31.33 -5.07 -16.18
N GLU A 21 32.07 -5.42 -15.12
CA GLU A 21 32.42 -6.80 -14.83
C GLU A 21 31.16 -7.60 -14.45
N ALA A 22 31.08 -8.84 -14.90
CA ALA A 22 29.97 -9.72 -14.63
C ALA A 22 30.08 -10.31 -13.22
N THR A 23 28.97 -10.29 -12.50
CA THR A 23 28.87 -10.83 -11.14
C THR A 23 28.05 -12.12 -11.08
N GLY A 24 27.47 -12.53 -12.20
CA GLY A 24 26.76 -13.80 -12.34
C GLY A 24 26.46 -14.13 -13.80
N THR A 25 25.75 -15.24 -14.01
CA THR A 25 25.28 -15.69 -15.31
C THR A 25 23.78 -15.90 -15.29
N CYS A 26 23.11 -15.55 -16.39
CA CYS A 26 21.69 -15.80 -16.59
C CYS A 26 21.43 -17.31 -16.61
N ALA A 27 20.58 -17.80 -15.71
CA ALA A 27 20.23 -19.22 -15.59
C ALA A 27 19.48 -19.78 -16.83
N ARG A 28 18.94 -18.92 -17.69
CA ARG A 28 18.21 -19.33 -18.91
C ARG A 28 19.09 -19.36 -20.15
N CYS A 29 19.78 -18.26 -20.47
CA CYS A 29 20.57 -18.16 -21.71
C CYS A 29 22.09 -18.25 -21.51
N GLY A 30 22.58 -18.34 -20.27
CA GLY A 30 24.01 -18.40 -19.97
C GLY A 30 24.77 -17.08 -20.09
N ASN A 31 24.16 -16.00 -20.57
CA ASN A 31 24.84 -14.71 -20.70
C ASN A 31 25.32 -14.16 -19.36
N PHE A 32 26.52 -13.59 -19.34
CA PHE A 32 27.08 -12.88 -18.21
C PHE A 32 26.29 -11.61 -17.87
N THR A 33 26.00 -11.41 -16.58
CA THR A 33 25.21 -10.30 -16.06
C THR A 33 25.98 -9.55 -14.96
N CYS A 34 25.99 -8.22 -15.00
CA CYS A 34 26.46 -7.39 -13.89
C CYS A 34 25.41 -7.32 -12.77
N ASN A 35 25.78 -6.72 -11.63
CA ASN A 35 24.88 -6.50 -10.49
C ASN A 35 23.59 -5.79 -10.88
N ALA A 36 23.66 -4.75 -11.72
CA ALA A 36 22.47 -4.05 -12.20
C ALA A 36 21.52 -4.96 -12.99
N CYS A 37 22.05 -5.78 -13.92
CA CYS A 37 21.23 -6.71 -14.70
C CYS A 37 20.62 -7.84 -13.87
N ASN A 38 21.37 -8.34 -12.88
CA ASN A 38 20.95 -9.38 -11.94
C ASN A 38 20.15 -8.80 -10.74
N GLN A 39 19.90 -7.49 -10.71
CA GLN A 39 19.27 -6.79 -9.59
C GLN A 39 19.93 -7.16 -8.23
N ASP A 40 21.25 -7.04 -8.16
CA ASP A 40 22.07 -7.38 -6.99
C ASP A 40 21.91 -8.84 -6.53
N GLY A 41 21.81 -9.76 -7.49
CA GLY A 41 21.71 -11.21 -7.23
C GLY A 41 20.28 -11.72 -6.99
N THR A 42 19.28 -10.84 -7.07
CA THR A 42 17.88 -11.21 -6.79
C THR A 42 17.19 -11.86 -7.99
N SER A 43 17.70 -11.65 -9.20
CA SER A 43 17.10 -12.15 -10.44
C SER A 43 18.02 -13.12 -11.17
N ARG A 44 17.65 -14.41 -11.19
CA ARG A 44 18.41 -15.45 -11.89
C ARG A 44 18.46 -15.29 -13.42
N TYR A 45 17.68 -14.38 -13.99
CA TYR A 45 17.60 -14.17 -15.44
C TYR A 45 18.06 -12.77 -15.85
N CYS A 46 18.67 -12.66 -17.03
CA CYS A 46 19.00 -11.36 -17.63
C CYS A 46 17.73 -10.64 -18.10
N PRO A 47 17.75 -9.30 -18.26
CA PRO A 47 16.58 -8.51 -18.68
C PRO A 47 15.85 -9.08 -19.91
N THR A 48 16.58 -9.41 -20.97
CA THR A 48 16.01 -9.99 -22.20
C THR A 48 15.36 -11.35 -21.96
N CYS A 49 15.96 -12.18 -21.11
CA CYS A 49 15.37 -13.47 -20.76
C CYS A 49 14.14 -13.29 -19.88
N ARG A 50 14.14 -12.37 -18.91
CA ARG A 50 12.96 -12.04 -18.09
C ARG A 50 11.78 -11.61 -18.93
N GLU A 51 12.04 -10.68 -19.85
CA GLU A 51 11.06 -10.17 -20.79
C GLU A 51 10.51 -11.30 -21.68
N ARG A 52 11.38 -12.19 -22.18
CA ARG A 52 10.98 -13.40 -22.93
C ARG A 52 10.40 -14.53 -22.07
N SER A 53 10.61 -14.53 -20.76
CA SER A 53 10.13 -15.58 -19.84
C SER A 53 8.70 -15.29 -19.41
N GLY A 54 8.21 -14.08 -19.66
CA GLY A 54 6.98 -13.62 -19.03
C GLY A 54 7.17 -13.39 -17.52
N ASP A 55 8.31 -12.82 -17.09
CA ASP A 55 8.38 -12.19 -15.75
C ASP A 55 7.47 -10.95 -15.65
N ALA A 56 6.80 -10.60 -16.75
CA ALA A 56 5.59 -9.80 -16.72
C ALA A 56 4.52 -10.56 -15.92
N PHE A 57 3.82 -9.84 -15.05
CA PHE A 57 2.73 -10.40 -14.27
C PHE A 57 1.70 -11.08 -15.21
N PRO A 58 1.31 -12.34 -14.95
CA PRO A 58 0.62 -13.17 -15.95
C PRO A 58 -0.83 -12.76 -16.22
N LEU A 59 -1.39 -11.84 -15.42
CA LEU A 59 -2.76 -11.37 -15.57
C LEU A 59 -2.75 -9.96 -16.17
N GLY A 60 -3.64 -9.73 -17.12
CA GLY A 60 -3.90 -8.42 -17.70
C GLY A 60 -5.29 -7.91 -17.36
N ARG A 61 -5.56 -6.66 -17.73
CA ARG A 61 -6.80 -5.95 -17.37
C ARG A 61 -8.08 -6.66 -17.82
N GLU A 62 -8.03 -7.40 -18.93
CA GLU A 62 -9.20 -8.12 -19.47
C GLU A 62 -9.27 -9.58 -19.02
N THR A 63 -8.14 -10.15 -18.60
CA THR A 63 -8.03 -11.57 -18.28
C THR A 63 -8.01 -11.86 -16.80
N TRP A 64 -7.95 -10.84 -15.94
CA TRP A 64 -7.87 -11.04 -14.49
C TRP A 64 -9.25 -11.25 -13.85
N SER A 65 -9.28 -12.10 -12.84
CA SER A 65 -10.38 -12.31 -11.91
C SER A 65 -9.81 -12.54 -10.51
N PHE A 66 -10.64 -12.45 -9.47
CA PHE A 66 -10.18 -12.73 -8.10
C PHE A 66 -9.59 -14.14 -7.97
N SER A 67 -10.21 -15.16 -8.58
CA SER A 67 -9.73 -16.54 -8.51
C SER A 67 -8.33 -16.68 -9.13
N GLN A 68 -8.14 -16.16 -10.34
CA GLN A 68 -6.83 -16.22 -11.01
C GLN A 68 -5.77 -15.39 -10.27
N LEU A 69 -6.16 -14.25 -9.70
CA LEU A 69 -5.27 -13.45 -8.86
C LEU A 69 -4.81 -14.24 -7.64
N TRP A 70 -5.74 -14.93 -6.97
CA TRP A 70 -5.44 -15.82 -5.86
C TRP A 70 -4.50 -16.96 -6.28
N ASP A 71 -4.77 -17.62 -7.41
CA ASP A 71 -3.96 -18.72 -7.93
C ASP A 71 -2.52 -18.31 -8.26
N VAL A 72 -2.30 -17.03 -8.60
CA VAL A 72 -0.96 -16.47 -8.84
C VAL A 72 -0.29 -16.03 -7.53
N CYS A 73 -1.02 -15.32 -6.67
CA CYS A 73 -0.47 -14.76 -5.43
C CYS A 73 -0.21 -15.83 -4.37
N TRP A 74 -1.04 -16.87 -4.27
CA TRP A 74 -0.93 -17.87 -3.22
C TRP A 74 0.36 -18.71 -3.29
N PRO A 75 0.78 -19.25 -4.45
CA PRO A 75 2.07 -19.93 -4.56
C PRO A 75 3.25 -18.98 -4.31
N ALA A 76 3.17 -17.73 -4.78
CA ALA A 76 4.20 -16.72 -4.53
C ALA A 76 4.32 -16.40 -3.03
N PHE A 77 3.19 -16.32 -2.31
CA PHE A 77 3.15 -16.19 -0.87
C PHE A 77 3.75 -17.42 -0.19
N GLN A 78 3.33 -18.63 -0.53
CA GLN A 78 3.86 -19.87 0.07
C GLN A 78 5.39 -20.00 -0.10
N ARG A 79 5.95 -19.53 -1.21
CA ARG A 79 7.40 -19.54 -1.45
C ARG A 79 8.17 -18.64 -0.47
N GLU A 80 7.63 -17.47 -0.14
CA GLU A 80 8.34 -16.40 0.58
C GLU A 80 7.61 -15.94 1.86
N TRP A 81 6.70 -16.75 2.40
CA TRP A 81 5.77 -16.34 3.47
C TRP A 81 6.50 -15.83 4.72
N ALA A 82 7.61 -16.45 5.08
CA ALA A 82 8.41 -16.09 6.25
C ALA A 82 9.06 -14.71 6.09
N MET A 83 9.64 -14.43 4.92
CA MET A 83 10.30 -13.15 4.63
C MET A 83 9.30 -12.01 4.41
N LEU A 84 8.13 -12.31 3.82
CA LEU A 84 7.02 -11.35 3.74
C LEU A 84 6.46 -11.04 5.13
N SER A 85 6.30 -12.05 6.00
CA SER A 85 5.87 -11.87 7.39
C SER A 85 6.89 -11.08 8.21
N LEU A 86 8.19 -11.32 8.00
CA LEU A 86 9.26 -10.53 8.62
C LEU A 86 9.19 -9.06 8.17
N SER A 87 8.92 -8.80 6.89
CA SER A 87 8.72 -7.43 6.39
C SER A 87 7.55 -6.73 7.08
N VAL A 88 6.42 -7.43 7.28
CA VAL A 88 5.28 -6.91 8.05
C VAL A 88 5.64 -6.69 9.51
N LEU A 89 6.41 -7.58 10.14
CA LEU A 89 6.86 -7.42 11.52
C LEU A 89 7.72 -6.15 11.68
N VAL A 90 8.64 -5.91 10.73
CA VAL A 90 9.44 -4.68 10.70
C VAL A 90 8.53 -3.46 10.54
N MET A 91 7.53 -3.52 9.67
CA MET A 91 6.56 -2.44 9.49
C MET A 91 5.76 -2.15 10.78
N LEU A 92 5.30 -3.19 11.47
CA LEU A 92 4.62 -3.04 12.77
C LEU A 92 5.55 -2.44 13.82
N GLY A 93 6.81 -2.91 13.88
CA GLY A 93 7.82 -2.36 14.79
C GLY A 93 8.09 -0.87 14.55
N VAL A 94 8.19 -0.44 13.30
CA VAL A 94 8.36 0.98 12.93
C VAL A 94 7.11 1.79 13.32
N SER A 95 5.91 1.27 13.09
CA SER A 95 4.66 1.93 13.47
C SER A 95 4.54 2.11 15.00
N LEU A 96 4.83 1.06 15.77
CA LEU A 96 4.85 1.11 17.24
C LEU A 96 5.91 2.10 17.74
N GLY A 97 7.10 2.10 17.15
CA GLY A 97 8.15 3.06 17.48
C GLY A 97 7.73 4.50 17.24
N ALA A 98 7.12 4.79 16.09
CA ALA A 98 6.60 6.12 15.77
C ALA A 98 5.45 6.54 16.71
N GLN A 99 4.58 5.60 17.10
CA GLN A 99 3.52 5.89 18.07
C GLN A 99 4.06 6.21 19.47
N LEU A 100 5.12 5.54 19.91
CA LEU A 100 5.79 5.85 21.18
C LEU A 100 6.35 7.28 21.18
N LEU A 101 6.90 7.76 20.06
CA LEU A 101 7.38 9.13 19.95
C LEU A 101 6.26 10.16 20.12
N ILE A 102 5.06 9.89 19.59
CA ILE A 102 3.87 10.75 19.81
C ILE A 102 3.49 10.76 21.29
N ASN A 103 3.46 9.59 21.92
CA ASN A 103 3.09 9.46 23.34
C ASN A 103 4.10 10.19 24.25
N VAL A 104 5.40 10.14 23.93
CA VAL A 104 6.43 10.90 24.65
C VAL A 104 6.24 12.41 24.45
N GLY A 105 5.98 12.86 23.21
CA GLY A 105 5.75 14.28 22.93
C GLY A 105 4.54 14.85 23.67
N THR A 106 3.43 14.10 23.72
CA THR A 106 2.23 14.49 24.46
C THR A 106 2.45 14.47 25.98
N ALA A 107 3.21 13.52 26.51
CA ALA A 107 3.58 13.48 27.92
C ALA A 107 4.46 14.69 28.33
N ILE A 108 5.40 15.11 27.48
CA ILE A 108 6.21 16.31 27.72
C ILE A 108 5.33 17.57 27.73
N GLY A 109 4.40 17.67 26.77
CA GLY A 109 3.45 18.79 26.70
C GLY A 109 2.59 18.90 27.97
N ALA A 110 2.11 17.76 28.47
CA ALA A 110 1.35 17.69 29.72
C ALA A 110 2.21 18.05 30.95
N ALA A 111 3.47 17.59 31.01
CA ALA A 111 4.38 17.90 32.11
C ALA A 111 4.76 19.39 32.17
N ALA A 112 4.74 20.08 31.03
CA ALA A 112 5.01 21.51 30.93
C ALA A 112 3.77 22.39 31.20
N ASP A 113 2.61 21.80 31.51
CA ASP A 113 1.31 22.47 31.71
C ASP A 113 0.93 23.43 30.57
N SER A 114 1.35 23.09 29.33
CA SER A 114 1.11 23.92 28.15
C SER A 114 0.26 23.16 27.13
N VAL A 115 -1.02 23.54 27.04
CA VAL A 115 -1.96 23.01 26.05
C VAL A 115 -1.45 23.28 24.64
N VAL A 116 -0.90 24.47 24.38
CA VAL A 116 -0.37 24.86 23.07
C VAL A 116 0.80 23.95 22.67
N LEU A 117 1.74 23.70 23.59
CA LEU A 117 2.86 22.79 23.32
C LEU A 117 2.38 21.36 23.02
N THR A 118 1.41 20.87 23.78
CA THR A 118 0.80 19.54 23.58
C THR A 118 0.15 19.41 22.20
N VAL A 119 -0.62 20.42 21.77
CA VAL A 119 -1.26 20.45 20.46
C VAL A 119 -0.23 20.51 19.33
N VAL A 120 0.80 21.34 19.46
CA VAL A 120 1.85 21.45 18.43
C VAL A 120 2.64 20.15 18.31
N LEU A 121 3.07 19.55 19.42
CA LEU A 121 3.83 18.29 19.42
C LEU A 121 3.00 17.11 18.91
N SER A 122 1.71 17.04 19.24
CA SER A 122 0.81 16.00 18.72
C SER A 122 0.57 16.13 17.22
N MET A 123 0.39 17.36 16.70
CA MET A 123 0.26 17.60 15.26
C MET A 123 1.53 17.21 14.49
N VAL A 124 2.70 17.64 14.98
CA VAL A 124 3.99 17.27 14.37
C VAL A 124 4.20 15.76 14.43
N GLY A 125 3.91 15.13 15.57
CA GLY A 125 4.01 13.69 15.74
C GLY A 125 3.09 12.91 14.82
N LEU A 126 1.85 13.36 14.63
CA LEU A 126 0.87 12.74 13.74
C LEU A 126 1.33 12.80 12.27
N VAL A 127 1.82 13.95 11.82
CA VAL A 127 2.37 14.10 10.47
C VAL A 127 3.60 13.19 10.28
N ALA A 128 4.52 13.19 11.25
CA ALA A 128 5.70 12.34 11.19
C ALA A 128 5.35 10.84 11.15
N HIS A 129 4.40 10.41 11.99
CA HIS A 129 3.91 9.02 12.00
C HIS A 129 3.28 8.62 10.66
N GLN A 130 2.42 9.47 10.09
CA GLN A 130 1.79 9.19 8.80
C GLN A 130 2.81 9.08 7.66
N LEU A 131 3.86 9.91 7.68
CA LEU A 131 4.94 9.85 6.70
C LEU A 131 5.79 8.59 6.85
N VAL A 132 6.20 8.27 8.08
CA VAL A 132 7.02 7.08 8.37
C VAL A 132 6.26 5.80 8.03
N GLN A 133 5.01 5.66 8.49
CA GLN A 133 4.16 4.51 8.17
C GLN A 133 3.96 4.38 6.66
N GLY A 134 3.72 5.50 5.98
CA GLY A 134 3.57 5.56 4.54
C GLY A 134 4.79 5.10 3.76
N LEU A 135 5.98 5.55 4.16
CA LEU A 135 7.24 5.18 3.52
C LEU A 135 7.54 3.69 3.65
N VAL A 136 7.33 3.10 4.83
CA VAL A 136 7.53 1.66 5.01
C VAL A 136 6.50 0.87 4.21
N GLN A 137 5.26 1.35 4.13
CA GLN A 137 4.21 0.77 3.31
C GLN A 137 4.59 0.78 1.81
N LEU A 138 5.20 1.86 1.29
CA LEU A 138 5.75 1.89 -0.08
C LEU A 138 6.85 0.83 -0.26
N GLY A 139 7.75 0.71 0.73
CA GLY A 139 8.78 -0.33 0.75
C GLY A 139 8.18 -1.74 0.68
N MET A 140 7.13 -2.01 1.47
CA MET A 140 6.45 -3.29 1.51
C MET A 140 5.81 -3.65 0.16
N VAL A 141 5.16 -2.68 -0.49
CA VAL A 141 4.60 -2.89 -1.83
C VAL A 141 5.69 -3.18 -2.86
N ARG A 142 6.87 -2.55 -2.75
CA ARG A 142 8.02 -2.86 -3.62
C ARG A 142 8.49 -4.31 -3.45
N VAL A 143 8.63 -4.76 -2.19
CA VAL A 143 8.98 -6.15 -1.90
C VAL A 143 7.92 -7.11 -2.46
N CYS A 144 6.64 -6.77 -2.37
CA CYS A 144 5.56 -7.55 -2.97
C CYS A 144 5.69 -7.64 -4.50
N PHE A 145 6.01 -6.53 -5.19
CA PHE A 145 6.26 -6.55 -6.64
C PHE A 145 7.45 -7.43 -7.01
N ASP A 146 8.54 -7.37 -6.25
CA ASP A 146 9.72 -8.21 -6.48
C ASP A 146 9.35 -9.71 -6.37
N VAL A 147 8.57 -10.09 -5.35
CA VAL A 147 8.11 -11.47 -5.15
C VAL A 147 7.18 -11.93 -6.28
N LEU A 148 6.23 -11.09 -6.69
CA LEU A 148 5.29 -11.38 -7.77
C LEU A 148 5.97 -11.52 -9.14
N LYS A 149 7.10 -10.84 -9.35
CA LYS A 149 7.95 -10.97 -10.54
C LYS A 149 8.94 -12.13 -10.44
N GLY A 150 8.78 -13.04 -9.47
CA GLY A 150 9.63 -14.21 -9.31
C GLY A 150 10.91 -13.98 -8.48
N GLY A 151 11.14 -12.77 -7.99
CA GLY A 151 12.24 -12.44 -7.09
C GLY A 151 12.05 -12.96 -5.66
N ARG A 152 13.04 -12.69 -4.82
CA ARG A 152 13.03 -13.00 -3.37
C ARG A 152 12.61 -11.79 -2.56
N ALA A 153 11.96 -12.03 -1.42
CA ALA A 153 11.60 -10.96 -0.50
C ALA A 153 12.84 -10.49 0.29
N ASN A 154 13.31 -9.27 0.00
CA ASN A 154 14.46 -8.67 0.70
C ASN A 154 14.01 -7.50 1.57
N VAL A 155 14.16 -7.66 2.88
CA VAL A 155 13.75 -6.66 3.89
C VAL A 155 14.55 -5.35 3.74
N GLU A 156 15.79 -5.40 3.27
CA GLU A 156 16.61 -4.21 3.00
C GLU A 156 15.93 -3.24 2.01
N ARG A 157 15.17 -3.79 1.05
CA ARG A 157 14.47 -2.97 0.05
C ARG A 157 13.30 -2.18 0.64
N LEU A 158 12.84 -2.48 1.86
CA LEU A 158 11.82 -1.68 2.55
C LEU A 158 12.24 -0.20 2.67
N PHE A 159 13.53 0.06 2.89
CA PHE A 159 14.06 1.42 3.08
C PHE A 159 14.57 2.05 1.78
N SER A 160 14.63 1.28 0.68
CA SER A 160 15.11 1.79 -0.62
C SER A 160 14.28 2.95 -1.19
N GLN A 161 13.03 3.11 -0.71
CA GLN A 161 12.09 4.11 -1.20
C GLN A 161 12.12 5.43 -0.40
N MET A 162 13.07 5.63 0.53
CA MET A 162 13.15 6.86 1.33
C MET A 162 13.34 8.12 0.47
N ASN A 163 13.99 8.00 -0.69
CA ASN A 163 14.13 9.11 -1.65
C ASN A 163 12.77 9.59 -2.21
N LYS A 164 11.70 8.82 -2.09
CA LYS A 164 10.33 9.17 -2.51
C LYS A 164 9.48 9.76 -1.39
N ALA A 165 10.06 10.11 -0.24
CA ALA A 165 9.33 10.69 0.89
C ALA A 165 8.57 11.97 0.54
N VAL A 166 9.21 12.90 -0.16
CA VAL A 166 8.62 14.19 -0.54
C VAL A 166 7.44 14.03 -1.51
N PRO A 167 7.57 13.33 -2.66
CA PRO A 167 6.43 13.14 -3.56
C PRO A 167 5.30 12.33 -2.91
N TYR A 168 5.63 11.37 -2.04
CA TYR A 168 4.62 10.68 -1.23
C TYR A 168 3.87 11.64 -0.31
N ALA A 169 4.58 12.49 0.44
CA ALA A 169 3.98 13.47 1.34
C ALA A 169 3.04 14.43 0.60
N LEU A 170 3.46 14.95 -0.55
CA LEU A 170 2.63 15.82 -1.39
C LEU A 170 1.39 15.11 -1.90
N THR A 171 1.53 13.86 -2.34
CA THR A 171 0.41 13.06 -2.83
C THR A 171 -0.57 12.73 -1.70
N MET A 172 -0.08 12.38 -0.51
CA MET A 172 -0.93 12.10 0.64
C MET A 172 -1.64 13.36 1.16
N THR A 173 -0.99 14.52 1.16
CA THR A 173 -1.64 15.80 1.49
C THR A 173 -2.77 16.10 0.50
N LEU A 174 -2.53 15.89 -0.81
CA LEU A 174 -3.56 16.07 -1.83
C LEU A 174 -4.74 15.12 -1.63
N VAL A 175 -4.46 13.83 -1.41
CA VAL A 175 -5.49 12.81 -1.14
C VAL A 175 -6.26 13.15 0.13
N PHE A 176 -5.57 13.60 1.18
CA PHE A 176 -6.18 14.02 2.44
C PHE A 176 -7.16 15.17 2.22
N VAL A 177 -6.79 16.21 1.46
CA VAL A 177 -7.71 17.31 1.12
C VAL A 177 -8.92 16.81 0.32
N ILE A 178 -8.69 15.94 -0.68
CA ILE A 178 -9.76 15.38 -1.53
C ILE A 178 -10.75 14.54 -0.72
N VAL A 179 -10.31 13.82 0.31
CA VAL A 179 -11.17 12.99 1.16
C VAL A 179 -11.81 13.81 2.29
N LEU A 180 -11.02 14.66 2.96
CA LEU A 180 -11.44 15.40 4.14
C LEU A 180 -12.53 16.42 3.78
N VAL A 181 -12.42 17.11 2.65
CA VAL A 181 -13.40 18.15 2.28
C VAL A 181 -14.80 17.56 2.09
N PRO A 182 -15.02 16.52 1.26
CA PRO A 182 -16.31 15.85 1.17
C PRO A 182 -16.76 15.24 2.51
N LEU A 183 -15.87 14.63 3.27
CA LEU A 183 -16.21 14.05 4.57
C LEU A 183 -16.71 15.12 5.55
N ALA A 184 -16.03 16.27 5.64
CA ALA A 184 -16.43 17.39 6.48
C ALA A 184 -17.78 17.95 6.06
N LEU A 185 -18.04 18.08 4.76
CA LEU A 185 -19.35 18.49 4.23
C LEU A 185 -20.44 17.48 4.61
N LEU A 186 -20.17 16.17 4.49
CA LEU A 186 -21.11 15.12 4.84
C LEU A 186 -21.41 15.09 6.35
N ILE A 187 -20.40 15.25 7.20
CA ILE A 187 -20.57 15.35 8.66
C ILE A 187 -21.40 16.59 8.99
N PHE A 188 -21.10 17.74 8.39
CA PHE A 188 -21.83 18.98 8.59
C PHE A 188 -23.32 18.84 8.18
N LEU A 189 -23.59 18.26 7.01
CA LEU A 189 -24.96 17.99 6.55
C LEU A 189 -25.68 16.99 7.46
N SER A 190 -24.98 15.98 7.97
CA SER A 190 -25.54 14.99 8.90
C SER A 190 -25.94 15.64 10.23
N ILE A 191 -25.10 16.56 10.75
CA ILE A 191 -25.42 17.34 11.96
C ILE A 191 -26.63 18.24 11.71
N LEU A 192 -26.69 18.94 10.56
CA LEU A 192 -27.84 19.77 10.21
C LEU A 192 -29.15 18.97 10.10
N ALA A 193 -29.10 17.79 9.48
CA ALA A 193 -30.25 16.90 9.38
C ALA A 193 -30.69 16.38 10.76
N PHE A 194 -29.71 16.04 11.62
CA PHE A 194 -29.97 15.59 12.98
C PHE A 194 -30.60 16.69 13.85
N VAL A 195 -30.13 17.94 13.73
CA VAL A 195 -30.72 19.09 14.42
C VAL A 195 -32.11 19.41 13.86
N GLY A 196 -32.28 19.40 12.54
CA GLY A 196 -33.54 19.75 11.87
C GLY A 196 -34.68 18.75 12.09
N THR A 197 -34.36 17.49 12.40
CA THR A 197 -35.37 16.46 12.71
C THR A 197 -35.89 16.52 14.15
N GLY A 198 -35.40 17.46 14.98
CA GLY A 198 -35.83 17.61 16.37
C GLY A 198 -35.36 16.49 17.31
N LEU A 199 -34.47 15.60 16.83
CA LEU A 199 -34.00 14.45 17.60
C LEU A 199 -33.25 14.86 18.90
N MET A 200 -32.68 16.06 18.94
CA MET A 200 -32.02 16.61 20.13
C MET A 200 -32.96 16.76 21.34
N ASP A 201 -34.24 17.07 21.13
CA ASP A 201 -35.20 17.24 22.24
C ASP A 201 -35.56 15.90 22.89
N SER A 202 -35.52 14.81 22.12
CA SER A 202 -35.79 13.44 22.58
C SER A 202 -34.70 12.86 23.49
N PHE A 203 -33.50 13.45 23.55
CA PHE A 203 -32.42 12.97 24.43
C PHE A 203 -32.50 13.49 25.88
N SER A 204 -33.47 14.36 26.21
CA SER A 204 -33.74 14.77 27.59
C SER A 204 -34.55 13.68 28.33
N LEU A 205 -33.94 12.50 28.50
CA LEU A 205 -34.54 11.35 29.15
C LEU A 205 -34.49 11.52 30.68
N LYS A 206 -35.63 11.88 31.27
CA LYS A 206 -35.90 11.61 32.69
C LYS A 206 -35.72 10.11 32.94
N SER A 207 -34.91 9.78 33.93
CA SER A 207 -34.47 8.44 34.30
C SER A 207 -35.60 7.52 34.78
N GLY A 208 -36.36 6.91 33.87
CA GLY A 208 -37.40 5.94 34.19
C GLY A 208 -37.58 4.83 33.14
N TYR A 209 -37.06 3.64 33.45
CA TYR A 209 -37.44 2.27 32.99
C TYR A 209 -37.37 1.83 31.50
N SER A 210 -36.34 1.01 31.25
CA SER A 210 -35.96 0.03 30.20
C SER A 210 -36.71 -0.20 28.89
N TYR A 211 -38.03 -0.01 28.76
CA TYR A 211 -38.74 -0.35 27.50
C TYR A 211 -38.80 0.82 26.52
N GLN A 212 -38.81 2.05 27.05
CA GLN A 212 -38.78 3.28 26.25
C GLN A 212 -37.43 3.48 25.54
N PHE A 213 -36.36 2.85 26.04
CA PHE A 213 -35.04 2.90 25.42
C PHE A 213 -35.00 2.15 24.09
N LEU A 214 -35.61 0.96 23.99
CA LEU A 214 -35.63 0.19 22.74
C LEU A 214 -36.43 0.91 21.65
N ASP A 215 -37.57 1.51 22.00
CA ASP A 215 -38.38 2.29 21.06
C ASP A 215 -37.68 3.56 20.57
N ALA A 216 -36.80 4.16 21.38
CA ALA A 216 -35.93 5.27 20.97
C ALA A 216 -34.69 4.80 20.17
N LEU A 217 -34.20 3.59 20.43
CA LEU A 217 -33.01 3.03 19.78
C LEU A 217 -33.29 2.62 18.33
N VAL A 218 -34.49 2.09 18.03
CA VAL A 218 -34.87 1.66 16.68
C VAL A 218 -34.77 2.79 15.64
N PRO A 219 -35.39 3.98 15.83
CA PRO A 219 -35.26 5.07 14.87
C PRO A 219 -33.83 5.61 14.80
N PHE A 220 -33.09 5.61 15.93
CA PHE A 220 -31.67 5.99 15.93
C PHE A 220 -30.81 5.03 15.11
N LEU A 221 -30.95 3.71 15.30
CA LEU A 221 -30.30 2.68 14.49
C LEU A 221 -30.72 2.74 13.03
N GLY A 222 -32.00 3.06 12.77
CA GLY A 222 -32.52 3.26 11.41
C GLY A 222 -31.83 4.43 10.70
N VAL A 223 -31.76 5.59 11.36
CA VAL A 223 -31.10 6.80 10.81
C VAL A 223 -29.60 6.57 10.69
N MET A 224 -28.95 5.96 11.69
CA MET A 224 -27.52 5.67 11.62
C MET A 224 -27.18 4.62 10.57
N GLY A 225 -28.00 3.58 10.43
CA GLY A 225 -27.84 2.55 9.41
C GLY A 225 -28.06 3.09 8.00
N LEU A 226 -29.07 3.94 7.82
CA LEU A 226 -29.31 4.64 6.56
C LEU A 226 -28.15 5.60 6.24
N GLY A 227 -27.72 6.40 7.22
CA GLY A 227 -26.57 7.30 7.08
C GLY A 227 -25.29 6.54 6.71
N PHE A 228 -25.04 5.40 7.37
CA PHE A 228 -23.93 4.52 7.02
C PHE A 228 -24.04 4.00 5.59
N LEU A 229 -25.18 3.47 5.15
CA LEU A 229 -25.37 3.01 3.77
C LEU A 229 -25.16 4.13 2.74
N VAL A 230 -25.69 5.32 3.02
CA VAL A 230 -25.57 6.51 2.16
C VAL A 230 -24.13 7.00 2.08
N LEU A 231 -23.35 6.89 3.17
CA LEU A 231 -21.94 7.33 3.19
C LEU A 231 -20.98 6.26 2.64
N VAL A 232 -21.24 4.99 2.91
CA VAL A 232 -20.36 3.89 2.52
C VAL A 232 -20.28 3.75 1.01
N GLY A 233 -21.40 3.83 0.28
CA GLY A 233 -21.38 3.71 -1.18
C GLY A 233 -20.44 4.71 -1.86
N PRO A 234 -20.63 6.03 -1.66
CA PRO A 234 -19.75 7.07 -2.19
C PRO A 234 -18.31 6.99 -1.66
N LEU A 235 -18.13 6.70 -0.36
CA LEU A 235 -16.79 6.61 0.23
C LEU A 235 -16.02 5.42 -0.33
N THR A 236 -16.64 4.25 -0.44
CA THR A 236 -16.05 3.06 -1.08
C THR A 236 -15.70 3.36 -2.53
N TYR A 237 -16.60 4.00 -3.28
CA TYR A 237 -16.35 4.41 -4.66
C TYR A 237 -15.14 5.34 -4.79
N LEU A 238 -14.98 6.27 -3.85
CA LEU A 238 -13.85 7.22 -3.80
C LEU A 238 -12.54 6.56 -3.34
N MET A 239 -12.62 5.65 -2.35
CA MET A 239 -11.45 5.03 -1.73
C MET A 239 -10.78 3.97 -2.61
N LEU A 240 -11.56 3.25 -3.42
CA LEU A 240 -11.05 2.23 -4.35
C LEU A 240 -9.89 2.71 -5.23
N PRO A 241 -10.00 3.80 -6.02
CA PRO A 241 -8.87 4.32 -6.80
C PRO A 241 -7.75 4.91 -5.93
N LEU A 242 -8.09 5.48 -4.77
CA LEU A 242 -7.10 6.04 -3.84
C LEU A 242 -6.19 4.96 -3.25
N TYR A 243 -6.70 3.75 -3.07
CA TYR A 243 -5.92 2.61 -2.60
C TYR A 243 -4.79 2.21 -3.57
N LEU A 244 -4.95 2.50 -4.88
CA LEU A 244 -3.93 2.23 -5.91
C LEU A 244 -2.84 3.30 -5.99
N VAL A 245 -2.98 4.42 -5.27
CA VAL A 245 -2.00 5.51 -5.28
C VAL A 245 -0.64 5.06 -4.75
N GLN A 246 -0.62 4.23 -3.70
CA GLN A 246 0.62 3.72 -3.12
C GLN A 246 1.37 2.80 -4.10
N PRO A 247 0.74 1.77 -4.69
CA PRO A 247 1.36 0.97 -5.76
C PRO A 247 1.88 1.79 -6.96
N GLU A 248 1.13 2.81 -7.40
CA GLU A 248 1.53 3.65 -8.54
C GLU A 248 2.81 4.44 -8.25
N LEU A 249 2.95 5.02 -7.05
CA LEU A 249 4.16 5.74 -6.62
C LEU A 249 5.39 4.82 -6.52
N VAL A 250 5.18 3.57 -6.10
CA VAL A 250 6.27 2.59 -5.98
C VAL A 250 6.79 2.16 -7.34
N PHE A 251 5.89 1.98 -8.30
CA PHE A 251 6.22 1.36 -9.58
C PHE A 251 7.21 2.17 -10.42
N HIS A 252 7.06 3.50 -10.47
CA HIS A 252 7.94 4.36 -11.28
C HIS A 252 9.20 4.74 -10.51
N ASP A 253 10.38 4.64 -11.13
CA ASP A 253 11.63 5.00 -10.45
C ASP A 253 11.75 6.52 -10.26
N ALA A 254 11.36 7.31 -11.28
CA ALA A 254 11.22 8.76 -11.17
C ALA A 254 9.81 9.09 -10.64
N PRO A 255 9.68 9.90 -9.57
CA PRO A 255 8.38 10.21 -8.99
C PRO A 255 7.55 11.09 -9.94
N PRO A 256 6.41 10.61 -10.46
CA PRO A 256 5.54 11.43 -11.28
C PRO A 256 4.85 12.50 -10.43
N SER A 257 4.25 13.49 -11.10
CA SER A 257 3.52 14.55 -10.39
C SER A 257 2.32 13.98 -9.59
N PRO A 258 1.99 14.51 -8.40
CA PRO A 258 0.90 13.97 -7.58
C PRO A 258 -0.46 13.87 -8.28
N LEU A 259 -0.76 14.83 -9.16
CA LEU A 259 -1.99 14.84 -9.95
C LEU A 259 -1.98 13.76 -11.04
N GLU A 260 -0.83 13.48 -11.62
CA GLU A 260 -0.68 12.42 -12.62
C GLU A 260 -0.81 11.03 -12.00
N VAL A 261 -0.23 10.81 -10.82
CA VAL A 261 -0.44 9.59 -10.01
C VAL A 261 -1.93 9.37 -9.78
N LEU A 262 -2.64 10.42 -9.35
CA LEU A 262 -4.07 10.34 -9.10
C LEU A 262 -4.85 10.06 -10.40
N ARG A 263 -4.53 10.75 -11.50
CA ARG A 263 -5.18 10.52 -12.79
C ARG A 263 -5.00 9.07 -13.27
N ARG A 264 -3.79 8.51 -13.13
CA ARG A 264 -3.49 7.12 -13.49
C ARG A 264 -4.22 6.12 -12.59
N SER A 265 -4.25 6.36 -11.27
CA SER A 265 -4.98 5.48 -10.34
C SER A 265 -6.48 5.43 -10.62
N TRP A 266 -7.09 6.56 -10.99
CA TRP A 266 -8.48 6.63 -11.43
C TRP A 266 -8.72 5.98 -12.79
N ALA A 267 -7.77 6.07 -13.72
CA ALA A 267 -7.85 5.40 -15.01
C ALA A 267 -7.74 3.88 -14.88
N ALA A 268 -6.88 3.40 -13.97
CA ALA A 268 -6.75 1.99 -13.62
C ALA A 268 -8.05 1.46 -13.01
N ALA A 269 -8.64 2.16 -12.03
CA ALA A 269 -9.89 1.74 -11.40
C ALA A 269 -11.12 1.73 -12.32
N ARG A 270 -11.08 2.43 -13.46
CA ARG A 270 -12.24 2.55 -14.37
C ARG A 270 -12.63 1.19 -14.95
N GLY A 271 -13.91 0.82 -14.82
CA GLY A 271 -14.45 -0.44 -15.34
C GLY A 271 -14.15 -1.70 -14.50
N GLN A 272 -13.29 -1.60 -13.47
CA GLN A 272 -12.85 -2.75 -12.67
C GLN A 272 -13.15 -2.60 -11.16
N ARG A 273 -13.98 -1.62 -10.77
CA ARG A 273 -14.25 -1.29 -9.37
C ARG A 273 -14.90 -2.42 -8.57
N LEU A 274 -15.81 -3.17 -9.18
CA LEU A 274 -16.51 -4.25 -8.50
C LEU A 274 -15.57 -5.41 -8.18
N SER A 275 -14.67 -5.74 -9.10
CA SER A 275 -13.60 -6.73 -8.89
C SER A 275 -12.63 -6.28 -7.80
N MET A 276 -12.23 -5.00 -7.80
CA MET A 276 -11.40 -4.43 -6.72
C MET A 276 -12.10 -4.46 -5.36
N PHE A 277 -13.41 -4.20 -5.33
CA PHE A 277 -14.20 -4.31 -4.12
C PHE A 277 -14.25 -5.76 -3.61
N ALA A 278 -14.37 -6.75 -4.51
CA ALA A 278 -14.30 -8.16 -4.14
C ALA A 278 -12.92 -8.53 -3.54
N VAL A 279 -11.82 -8.03 -4.11
CA VAL A 279 -10.48 -8.19 -3.52
C VAL A 279 -10.40 -7.54 -2.13
N ALA A 280 -10.95 -6.33 -1.96
CA ALA A 280 -10.97 -5.67 -0.65
C ALA A 280 -11.77 -6.44 0.40
N LEU A 281 -12.93 -6.99 0.03
CA LEU A 281 -13.76 -7.82 0.90
C LEU A 281 -13.03 -9.12 1.28
N ALA A 282 -12.43 -9.79 0.30
CA ALA A 282 -11.62 -10.98 0.53
C ALA A 282 -10.43 -10.68 1.46
N SER A 283 -9.73 -9.57 1.25
CA SER A 283 -8.66 -9.10 2.14
C SER A 283 -9.15 -8.85 3.56
N GLY A 284 -10.34 -8.26 3.73
CA GLY A 284 -10.98 -8.11 5.03
C GLY A 284 -11.30 -9.46 5.70
N ALA A 285 -11.81 -10.43 4.95
CA ALA A 285 -12.09 -11.77 5.44
C ALA A 285 -10.82 -12.53 5.85
N ILE A 286 -9.73 -12.40 5.07
CA ILE A 286 -8.42 -12.98 5.38
C ILE A 286 -7.85 -12.37 6.68
N MET A 287 -7.95 -11.06 6.84
CA MET A 287 -7.54 -10.37 8.08
C MET A 287 -8.35 -10.82 9.28
N LEU A 288 -9.67 -10.96 9.12
CA LEU A 288 -10.56 -11.44 10.18
C LEU A 288 -10.22 -12.90 10.56
N ALA A 289 -9.96 -13.76 9.58
CA ALA A 289 -9.50 -15.12 9.82
C ALA A 289 -8.15 -15.15 10.56
N GLY A 290 -7.19 -14.32 10.17
CA GLY A 290 -5.91 -14.17 10.85
C GLY A 290 -6.05 -13.71 12.31
N PHE A 291 -7.03 -12.85 12.59
CA PHE A 291 -7.36 -12.43 13.95
C PHE A 291 -7.90 -13.60 14.80
N PHE A 292 -8.79 -14.42 14.26
CA PHE A 292 -9.32 -15.60 14.95
C PHE A 292 -8.26 -16.67 15.24
N VAL A 293 -7.17 -16.71 14.48
CA VAL A 293 -5.99 -17.56 14.77
C VAL A 293 -5.04 -16.85 15.76
N CYS A 294 -5.59 -16.52 16.93
CA CYS A 294 -4.88 -16.00 18.11
C CYS A 294 -4.00 -14.75 17.87
N CYS A 295 -4.40 -13.85 16.97
CA CYS A 295 -3.63 -12.64 16.58
C CYS A 295 -2.26 -12.89 15.91
N VAL A 296 -1.62 -14.05 16.11
CA VAL A 296 -0.37 -14.43 15.44
C VAL A 296 -0.60 -14.58 13.94
N GLY A 297 -1.78 -15.07 13.54
CA GLY A 297 -2.19 -15.17 12.14
C GLY A 297 -2.36 -13.83 11.41
N VAL A 298 -2.44 -12.70 12.13
CA VAL A 298 -2.60 -11.38 11.51
C VAL A 298 -1.37 -10.98 10.70
N ILE A 299 -0.17 -11.34 11.16
CA ILE A 299 1.09 -11.00 10.47
C ILE A 299 1.15 -11.62 9.06
N PRO A 300 1.02 -12.96 8.89
CA PRO A 300 0.99 -13.56 7.56
C PRO A 300 -0.25 -13.16 6.75
N ALA A 301 -1.41 -12.92 7.41
CA ALA A 301 -2.60 -12.41 6.73
C ALA A 301 -2.37 -11.04 6.10
N MET A 302 -1.77 -10.10 6.84
CA MET A 302 -1.38 -8.78 6.33
C MET A 302 -0.42 -8.91 5.15
N ALA A 303 0.59 -9.77 5.26
CA ALA A 303 1.54 -10.00 4.17
C ALA A 303 0.84 -10.49 2.89
N LEU A 304 -0.08 -11.45 3.02
CA LEU A 304 -0.87 -11.95 1.89
C LEU A 304 -1.79 -10.88 1.31
N VAL A 305 -2.45 -10.08 2.14
CA VAL A 305 -3.29 -8.95 1.68
C VAL A 305 -2.48 -7.94 0.88
N GLN A 306 -1.28 -7.57 1.36
CA GLN A 306 -0.40 -6.66 0.61
C GLN A 306 0.02 -7.27 -0.73
N LEU A 307 0.30 -8.57 -0.77
CA LEU A 307 0.64 -9.28 -2.00
C LEU A 307 -0.53 -9.32 -3.00
N LEU A 308 -1.75 -9.58 -2.52
CA LEU A 308 -2.97 -9.54 -3.35
C LEU A 308 -3.24 -8.13 -3.89
N THR A 309 -3.06 -7.10 -3.07
CA THR A 309 -3.19 -5.70 -3.49
C THR A 309 -2.16 -5.34 -4.56
N ALA A 310 -0.91 -5.74 -4.38
CA ALA A 310 0.15 -5.52 -5.36
C ALA A 310 -0.14 -6.26 -6.68
N GLY A 311 -0.59 -7.52 -6.60
CA GLY A 311 -0.96 -8.31 -7.78
C GLY A 311 -2.18 -7.74 -8.51
N MET A 312 -3.20 -7.30 -7.78
CA MET A 312 -4.37 -6.63 -8.35
C MET A 312 -3.96 -5.35 -9.10
N TYR A 313 -3.07 -4.55 -8.53
CA TYR A 313 -2.56 -3.36 -9.21
C TYR A 313 -1.82 -3.70 -10.51
N LEU A 314 -0.94 -4.72 -10.49
CA LEU A 314 -0.25 -5.19 -11.70
C LEU A 314 -1.23 -5.72 -12.76
N ALA A 315 -2.31 -6.40 -12.33
CA ALA A 315 -3.33 -6.92 -13.23
C ALA A 315 -4.13 -5.82 -13.93
N VAL A 316 -4.51 -4.79 -13.18
CA VAL A 316 -5.43 -3.74 -13.67
C VAL A 316 -4.70 -2.68 -14.49
N ARG A 317 -3.41 -2.49 -14.24
CA ARG A 317 -2.60 -1.53 -14.97
C ARG A 317 -2.61 -1.84 -16.48
N SER A 318 -2.77 -0.79 -17.26
CA SER A 318 -2.78 -0.82 -18.72
C SER A 318 -1.33 -0.84 -19.24
N PRO A 319 -0.93 -1.79 -20.10
CA PRO A 319 0.43 -1.82 -20.70
C PRO A 319 0.73 -0.59 -21.57
N TRP A 320 -0.30 0.09 -22.06
CA TRP A 320 -0.22 1.18 -23.04
C TRP A 320 0.58 2.42 -22.56
N ASP A 321 0.79 2.59 -21.25
CA ASP A 321 1.57 3.73 -20.72
C ASP A 321 3.09 3.57 -20.93
N GLU A 322 3.60 2.34 -21.13
CA GLU A 322 5.05 2.11 -21.29
C GLU A 322 5.55 2.53 -22.68
N SER A 323 4.72 2.37 -23.71
CA SER A 323 5.05 2.74 -25.11
C SER A 323 5.00 4.24 -25.40
N ALA A 324 4.37 5.03 -24.52
CA ALA A 324 4.28 6.49 -24.72
C ALA A 324 5.46 7.26 -24.10
N SER A 325 6.29 6.58 -23.28
CA SER A 325 7.44 7.16 -22.58
C SER A 325 8.81 6.70 -23.09
N SER A 326 8.84 5.82 -24.11
CA SER A 326 10.04 5.40 -24.84
C SER A 326 10.14 6.13 -26.18
#